data_AF-A0A0K8R807-F1
#
_entry.id   AF-A0A0K8R807-F1
#
_cell.length_a   1.000
_cell.length_b   1.000
_cell.length_c   1.000
_cell.angle_alpha   90.00
_cell.angle_beta   90.00
_cell.angle_gamma   90.00
#
_symmetry.space_group_name_H-M   'P 1'
#
loop_
_entity.id
_entity.type
_entity.pdbx_description
1 polymer ?
#
loop_
_entity_poly.entity_id
_entity_poly.type
_entity_poly.pdbx_seq_one_letter_code
_entity_poly.pdbx_strand_id
1 'polypeptide(L)'
;MAISMKNRFPNIFVPLALIFAIAVIKQVFAGSCTISQHKFKNDTILVNTRCKVRCYETTFYAGSTAMCILKHRGFGYVFTILTGRCFNGVCQETDDGEIYKRELKDPLLDIYNPQDRETWRLKCHFTNVQDKEGKVFLSTNCSVCCKDGTVKTRSDRTPCILSKVYSGDYYANITVGQCENGTCVSDGNYNKIQVERELLESRNEESDNIPCK
;
A
#
# COMPACT_ATOMS: atom_id res chain seq x y z
N MET A 1 -29.14 52.31 11.91
CA MET A 1 -27.89 52.10 12.65
C MET A 1 -28.01 50.79 13.41
N ALA A 2 -27.21 49.81 13.06
CA ALA A 2 -26.84 48.68 13.91
C ALA A 2 -25.48 48.19 13.40
N ILE A 3 -24.56 48.07 14.34
CA ILE A 3 -23.13 47.92 14.15
C ILE A 3 -22.78 46.45 13.93
N SER A 4 -21.85 46.23 12.99
CA SER A 4 -20.81 45.20 12.93
C SER A 4 -20.88 44.00 13.89
N MET A 5 -20.77 42.80 13.34
CA MET A 5 -19.67 41.89 13.71
C MET A 5 -19.39 40.89 12.58
N LYS A 6 -18.31 41.15 11.84
CA LYS A 6 -17.61 40.18 10.97
C LYS A 6 -16.96 39.12 11.86
N ASN A 7 -17.55 37.92 11.95
CA ASN A 7 -16.84 36.77 12.50
C ASN A 7 -15.91 36.18 11.44
N ARG A 8 -14.67 36.67 11.47
CA ARG A 8 -13.46 36.00 10.99
C ARG A 8 -13.22 34.79 11.91
N PHE A 9 -13.63 33.60 11.49
CA PHE A 9 -13.04 32.36 12.00
C PHE A 9 -12.14 31.78 10.90
N PRO A 10 -10.81 31.99 10.97
CA PRO A 10 -9.86 31.34 10.09
C PRO A 10 -9.67 29.88 10.54
N ASN A 11 -9.70 28.95 9.59
CA ASN A 11 -9.07 27.63 9.61
C ASN A 11 -9.06 26.91 10.97
N ILE A 12 -10.19 26.30 11.31
CA ILE A 12 -10.24 25.29 12.36
C ILE A 12 -9.49 24.04 11.85
N PHE A 13 -8.32 23.85 12.44
CA PHE A 13 -7.56 22.61 12.59
C PHE A 13 -8.39 21.33 12.40
N VAL A 14 -8.31 20.73 11.22
CA VAL A 14 -8.45 19.27 11.06
C VAL A 14 -7.39 18.76 10.08
N PRO A 15 -6.13 18.58 10.53
CA PRO A 15 -5.29 17.56 9.90
C PRO A 15 -4.68 16.69 11.00
N LEU A 16 -5.10 15.42 11.09
CA LEU A 16 -4.38 14.24 11.62
C LEU A 16 -5.27 13.21 12.35
N ALA A 17 -6.53 13.49 12.67
CA ALA A 17 -7.32 12.55 13.48
C ALA A 17 -7.85 11.32 12.71
N LEU A 18 -7.98 11.39 11.38
CA LEU A 18 -8.51 10.29 10.54
C LEU A 18 -7.47 9.25 10.10
N ILE A 19 -6.22 9.35 10.58
CA ILE A 19 -5.16 8.36 10.31
C ILE A 19 -5.08 7.28 11.42
N PHE A 20 -5.85 7.41 12.51
CA PHE A 20 -5.70 6.57 13.72
C PHE A 20 -6.59 5.32 13.81
N ALA A 21 -7.21 4.86 12.72
CA ALA A 21 -7.96 3.59 12.69
C ALA A 21 -7.26 2.45 11.92
N ILE A 22 -6.11 2.71 11.31
CA ILE A 22 -5.18 1.66 10.89
C ILE A 22 -4.33 1.37 12.12
N ALA A 23 -4.01 0.10 12.39
CA ALA A 23 -3.11 -0.32 13.47
C ALA A 23 -1.70 0.27 13.31
N VAL A 24 -1.58 1.58 13.52
CA VAL A 24 -0.37 2.28 13.87
C VAL A 24 -0.26 2.03 15.36
N ILE A 25 0.57 1.06 15.73
CA ILE A 25 1.11 1.05 17.09
C ILE A 25 1.88 2.37 17.22
N LYS A 26 1.20 3.42 17.69
CA LYS A 26 1.84 4.49 18.44
C LYS A 26 2.32 3.83 19.73
N GLN A 27 3.51 3.26 19.69
CA GLN A 27 4.25 3.03 20.92
C GLN A 27 4.55 4.43 21.48
N VAL A 28 3.69 4.87 22.40
CA VAL A 28 3.96 6.01 23.27
C VAL A 28 5.03 5.54 24.25
N PHE A 29 6.28 5.68 23.85
CA PHE A 29 7.40 5.69 24.78
C PHE A 29 7.81 7.14 24.98
N ALA A 30 7.77 7.58 26.24
CA ALA A 30 8.46 8.78 26.67
C ALA A 30 9.93 8.66 26.20
N GLY A 31 10.36 9.58 25.32
CA GLY A 31 11.78 9.80 25.02
C GLY A 31 12.34 9.34 23.67
N SER A 32 11.61 8.68 22.76
CA SER A 32 12.19 8.30 21.45
C SER A 32 11.38 8.83 20.28
N CYS A 33 11.91 9.85 19.61
CA CYS A 33 11.42 10.26 18.29
C CYS A 33 11.79 9.20 17.25
N THR A 34 10.90 8.23 17.04
CA THR A 34 11.09 7.16 16.07
C THR A 34 10.37 7.45 14.77
N ILE A 35 10.94 6.96 13.68
CA ILE A 35 10.27 6.97 12.37
C ILE A 35 9.12 5.96 12.42
N SER A 36 7.90 6.41 12.15
CA SER A 36 6.73 5.51 12.06
C SER A 36 6.87 4.56 10.87
N GLN A 37 6.36 3.35 11.03
CA GLN A 37 6.42 2.30 10.02
C GLN A 37 5.05 1.68 9.79
N HIS A 38 4.73 1.38 8.53
CA HIS A 38 3.67 0.46 8.16
C HIS A 38 4.22 -0.95 8.11
N LYS A 39 3.39 -1.90 8.53
CA LYS A 39 3.75 -3.31 8.64
C LYS A 39 2.87 -4.15 7.73
N PHE A 40 3.50 -5.04 6.99
CA PHE A 40 2.86 -6.02 6.12
C PHE A 40 3.40 -7.42 6.42
N LYS A 41 2.68 -8.45 5.98
CA LYS A 41 3.09 -9.87 6.07
C LYS A 41 3.54 -10.23 7.50
N ASN A 42 2.61 -10.17 8.46
CA ASN A 42 2.89 -10.45 9.88
C ASN A 42 4.15 -9.74 10.41
N ASP A 43 4.25 -8.42 10.18
CA ASP A 43 5.34 -7.55 10.62
C ASP A 43 6.73 -7.81 9.99
N THR A 44 6.85 -8.73 9.02
CA THR A 44 8.14 -9.01 8.37
C THR A 44 8.53 -7.97 7.31
N ILE A 45 7.54 -7.25 6.76
CA ILE A 45 7.76 -6.17 5.80
C ILE A 45 7.48 -4.86 6.51
N LEU A 46 8.54 -4.06 6.71
CA LEU A 46 8.50 -2.77 7.40
C LEU A 46 8.76 -1.65 6.40
N VAL A 47 7.77 -0.77 6.22
CA VAL A 47 7.84 0.36 5.30
C VAL A 47 7.79 1.65 6.10
N ASN A 48 8.86 2.44 6.07
CA ASN A 48 8.91 3.71 6.80
C ASN A 48 7.97 4.74 6.17
N THR A 49 7.23 5.49 7.00
CA THR A 49 6.38 6.59 6.51
C THR A 49 7.22 7.76 6.00
N ARG A 50 8.44 7.91 6.51
CA ARG A 50 9.40 8.96 6.15
C ARG A 50 10.82 8.42 6.26
N CYS A 51 11.75 9.03 5.54
CA CYS A 51 13.17 8.66 5.61
C CYS A 51 13.98 9.50 6.62
N LYS A 52 13.40 10.58 7.12
CA LYS A 52 13.95 11.35 8.24
C LYS A 52 12.84 12.00 9.06
N VAL A 53 13.10 12.19 10.34
CA VAL A 53 12.24 12.95 11.25
C VAL A 53 13.12 13.87 12.08
N ARG A 54 12.68 15.12 12.26
CA ARG A 54 13.32 16.07 13.15
C ARG A 54 12.52 16.17 14.42
N CYS A 55 13.18 15.97 15.56
CA CYS A 55 12.59 16.16 16.88
C CYS A 55 13.52 16.98 17.73
N TYR A 56 13.00 18.08 18.26
CA TYR A 56 13.81 19.12 18.90
C TYR A 56 14.95 19.55 17.95
N GLU A 57 16.19 19.48 18.42
CA GLU A 57 17.38 19.84 17.65
C GLU A 57 18.04 18.64 16.95
N THR A 58 17.52 17.43 17.13
CA THR A 58 18.10 16.20 16.55
C THR A 58 17.31 15.73 15.33
N THR A 59 18.02 15.33 14.27
CA THR A 59 17.43 14.68 13.10
C THR A 59 17.79 13.20 13.09
N PHE A 60 16.77 12.36 13.04
CA PHE A 60 16.91 10.92 12.92
C PHE A 60 16.69 10.51 11.47
N TYR A 61 17.52 9.61 10.97
CA TYR A 61 17.46 9.09 9.62
C TYR A 61 17.08 7.61 9.65
N ALA A 62 16.27 7.19 8.69
CA ALA A 62 16.09 5.77 8.41
C ALA A 62 17.41 5.21 7.85
N GLY A 63 17.60 3.89 7.95
CA GLY A 63 18.75 3.23 7.34
C GLY A 63 18.87 3.56 5.84
N SER A 64 20.09 3.59 5.33
CA SER A 64 20.48 4.09 3.99
C SER A 64 19.91 3.33 2.79
N THR A 65 19.13 2.28 3.02
CA THR A 65 18.38 1.51 2.02
C THR A 65 17.04 1.02 2.58
N ALA A 66 16.55 1.61 3.67
CA ALA A 66 15.30 1.18 4.28
C ALA A 66 14.13 1.45 3.33
N MET A 67 13.15 0.53 3.28
CA MET A 67 11.94 0.74 2.49
C MET A 67 11.15 1.94 3.03
N CYS A 68 10.54 2.69 2.14
CA CYS A 68 9.76 3.87 2.47
C CYS A 68 8.54 4.02 1.57
N ILE A 69 7.56 4.78 2.06
CA ILE A 69 6.40 5.17 1.25
C ILE A 69 6.84 6.24 0.26
N LEU A 70 6.83 5.89 -1.03
CA LEU A 70 7.07 6.83 -2.11
C LEU A 70 5.79 7.58 -2.46
N LYS A 71 4.69 6.84 -2.66
CA LYS A 71 3.34 7.37 -2.88
C LYS A 71 2.34 6.50 -2.11
N HIS A 72 1.25 7.11 -1.68
CA HIS A 72 0.12 6.38 -1.09
C HIS A 72 -1.20 7.01 -1.53
N ARG A 73 -2.26 6.21 -1.54
CA ARG A 73 -3.64 6.68 -1.75
C ARG A 73 -4.61 5.78 -1.03
N GLY A 74 -5.77 6.33 -0.68
CA GLY A 74 -6.84 5.59 -0.04
C GLY A 74 -8.14 5.77 -0.81
N PHE A 75 -8.82 4.69 -1.16
CA PHE A 75 -10.11 4.74 -1.82
C PHE A 75 -11.00 3.61 -1.33
N GLY A 76 -12.21 3.96 -0.87
CA GLY A 76 -13.16 3.00 -0.33
C GLY A 76 -12.51 2.12 0.73
N TYR A 77 -12.50 0.81 0.52
CA TYR A 77 -11.93 -0.15 1.48
C TYR A 77 -10.43 -0.42 1.28
N VAL A 78 -9.72 0.34 0.45
CA VAL A 78 -8.35 0.00 0.06
C VAL A 78 -7.38 1.14 0.32
N PHE A 79 -6.27 0.80 0.96
CA PHE A 79 -5.08 1.66 1.05
C PHE A 79 -3.96 1.09 0.18
N THR A 80 -3.47 1.88 -0.77
CA THR A 80 -2.40 1.49 -1.70
C THR A 80 -1.14 2.27 -1.42
N ILE A 81 -0.01 1.59 -1.34
CA ILE A 81 1.33 2.16 -1.16
C ILE A 81 2.20 1.72 -2.33
N LEU A 82 2.89 2.66 -2.97
CA LEU A 82 4.06 2.39 -3.79
C LEU A 82 5.31 2.66 -2.93
N THR A 83 6.22 1.68 -2.86
CA THR A 83 7.43 1.80 -2.06
C THR A 83 8.64 2.26 -2.88
N GLY A 84 9.55 2.95 -2.20
CA GLY A 84 10.89 3.23 -2.67
C GLY A 84 11.94 2.89 -1.62
N ARG A 85 13.13 3.47 -1.75
CA ARG A 85 14.25 3.32 -0.82
C ARG A 85 14.67 4.67 -0.26
N CYS A 86 15.04 4.70 1.03
CA CYS A 86 15.56 5.89 1.66
C CYS A 86 16.99 6.19 1.24
N PHE A 87 17.24 7.36 0.67
CA PHE A 87 18.56 7.88 0.38
C PHE A 87 18.68 9.32 0.87
N ASN A 88 19.67 9.60 1.73
CA ASN A 88 19.90 10.92 2.33
C ASN A 88 18.63 11.54 2.98
N GLY A 89 17.80 10.70 3.59
CA GLY A 89 16.57 11.13 4.25
C GLY A 89 15.41 11.47 3.29
N VAL A 90 15.50 11.10 2.02
CA VAL A 90 14.44 11.23 1.01
C VAL A 90 14.06 9.83 0.50
N CYS A 91 12.77 9.59 0.29
CA CYS A 91 12.31 8.36 -0.34
C CYS A 91 12.43 8.48 -1.86
N GLN A 92 13.22 7.62 -2.48
CA GLN A 92 13.46 7.62 -3.93
C GLN A 92 12.85 6.37 -4.55
N GLU A 93 12.31 6.52 -5.77
CA GLU A 93 11.82 5.40 -6.55
C GLU A 93 12.96 4.49 -6.98
N THR A 94 12.76 3.19 -6.90
CA THR A 94 13.76 2.18 -7.26
C THR A 94 13.11 1.02 -7.99
N ASP A 95 13.89 0.27 -8.78
CA ASP A 95 13.37 -0.84 -9.59
C ASP A 95 12.88 -2.03 -8.75
N ASP A 96 13.36 -2.15 -7.51
CA ASP A 96 12.91 -3.14 -6.54
C ASP A 96 11.73 -2.66 -5.67
N GLY A 97 11.21 -1.46 -5.94
CA GLY A 97 9.96 -1.00 -5.34
C GLY A 97 8.81 -1.97 -5.63
N GLU A 98 7.83 -2.00 -4.73
CA GLU A 98 6.63 -2.82 -4.88
C GLU A 98 5.39 -2.01 -4.52
N ILE A 99 4.25 -2.50 -4.99
CA ILE A 99 2.94 -1.96 -4.67
C ILE A 99 2.30 -2.86 -3.63
N TYR A 100 1.82 -2.27 -2.56
CA TYR A 100 1.11 -2.94 -1.49
C TYR A 100 -0.29 -2.36 -1.40
N LYS A 101 -1.31 -3.19 -1.66
CA LYS A 101 -2.71 -2.86 -1.44
C LYS A 101 -3.16 -3.56 -0.16
N ARG A 102 -3.80 -2.82 0.73
CA ARG A 102 -4.35 -3.35 1.98
C ARG A 102 -5.83 -3.05 2.06
N GLU A 103 -6.61 -4.09 2.31
CA GLU A 103 -8.00 -3.97 2.67
C GLU A 103 -8.15 -3.39 4.09
N LEU A 104 -9.10 -2.49 4.25
CA LEU A 104 -9.41 -1.80 5.50
C LEU A 104 -10.67 -2.41 6.11
N LYS A 105 -10.79 -2.32 7.44
CA LYS A 105 -12.00 -2.79 8.14
C LYS A 105 -13.20 -1.88 7.88
N ASP A 106 -12.94 -0.59 7.75
CA ASP A 106 -13.92 0.45 7.49
C ASP A 106 -13.49 1.23 6.25
N PRO A 107 -14.47 1.70 5.45
CA PRO A 107 -14.15 2.45 4.25
C PRO A 107 -13.60 3.82 4.62
N LEU A 108 -12.68 4.32 3.81
CA LEU A 108 -12.27 5.71 3.80
C LEU A 108 -13.41 6.52 3.18
N LEU A 109 -14.34 6.96 4.04
CA LEU A 109 -15.47 7.80 3.66
C LEU A 109 -14.93 9.14 3.13
N ASP A 110 -15.14 9.35 1.83
CA ASP A 110 -14.82 10.49 0.95
C ASP A 110 -14.22 11.72 1.66
N ILE A 111 -12.96 11.61 2.08
CA ILE A 111 -12.10 12.78 2.25
C ILE A 111 -11.67 13.13 0.82
N TYR A 112 -12.58 13.77 0.08
CA TYR A 112 -12.43 14.04 -1.36
C TYR A 112 -11.12 14.78 -1.63
N ASN A 113 -10.06 14.05 -1.97
CA ASN A 113 -8.78 14.60 -2.37
C ASN A 113 -8.63 14.36 -3.88
N PRO A 114 -8.67 15.42 -4.71
CA PRO A 114 -8.48 15.30 -6.16
C PRO A 114 -7.19 14.56 -6.56
N GLN A 115 -6.16 14.57 -5.70
CA GLN A 115 -4.91 13.85 -5.95
C GLN A 115 -5.08 12.32 -5.94
N ASP A 116 -6.06 11.77 -5.23
CA ASP A 116 -6.32 10.33 -5.22
C ASP A 116 -6.91 9.81 -6.55
N ARG A 117 -7.34 10.72 -7.44
CA ARG A 117 -7.76 10.40 -8.82
C ARG A 117 -6.64 10.49 -9.85
N GLU A 118 -5.48 11.05 -9.49
CA GLU A 118 -4.37 11.13 -10.43
C GLU A 118 -3.92 9.70 -10.80
N THR A 119 -3.91 9.41 -12.09
CA THR A 119 -3.47 8.10 -12.59
C THR A 119 -2.01 7.90 -12.25
N TRP A 120 -1.72 6.84 -11.49
CA TRP A 120 -0.34 6.46 -11.22
C TRP A 120 0.21 5.73 -12.43
N ARG A 121 1.25 6.32 -13.05
CA ARG A 121 2.13 5.60 -13.97
C ARG A 121 3.09 4.76 -13.15
N LEU A 122 2.81 3.47 -13.10
CA LEU A 122 3.55 2.49 -12.34
C LEU A 122 4.60 1.86 -13.26
N LYS A 123 5.87 1.93 -12.85
CA LYS A 123 6.91 1.12 -13.48
C LYS A 123 6.63 -0.37 -13.24
N CYS A 124 7.53 -1.21 -13.74
CA CYS A 124 7.41 -2.66 -13.64
C CYS A 124 7.59 -3.19 -12.20
N HIS A 125 6.52 -3.08 -11.43
CA HIS A 125 6.45 -3.46 -10.02
C HIS A 125 5.54 -4.67 -9.84
N PHE A 126 5.87 -5.49 -8.85
CA PHE A 126 4.92 -6.46 -8.32
C PHE A 126 3.88 -5.74 -7.47
N THR A 127 2.64 -6.20 -7.59
CA THR A 127 1.55 -5.79 -6.70
C THR A 127 1.27 -6.93 -5.73
N ASN A 128 1.15 -6.58 -4.46
CA ASN A 128 0.74 -7.48 -3.40
C ASN A 128 -0.56 -6.98 -2.77
N VAL A 129 -1.41 -7.90 -2.36
CA VAL A 129 -2.64 -7.61 -1.65
C VAL A 129 -2.59 -8.22 -0.26
N GLN A 130 -3.12 -7.49 0.72
CA GLN A 130 -3.29 -7.94 2.08
C GLN A 130 -4.75 -7.78 2.50
N ASP A 131 -5.30 -8.83 3.11
CA ASP A 131 -6.65 -8.80 3.66
C ASP A 131 -6.78 -7.90 4.90
N LYS A 132 -8.01 -7.59 5.29
CA LYS A 132 -8.29 -6.72 6.44
C LYS A 132 -7.80 -7.29 7.78
N GLU A 133 -7.68 -8.61 7.90
CA GLU A 133 -7.16 -9.26 9.10
C GLU A 133 -5.62 -9.33 9.11
N GLY A 134 -4.97 -9.07 7.98
CA GLY A 134 -3.52 -9.15 7.81
C GLY A 134 -2.96 -10.57 7.87
N LYS A 135 -3.82 -11.58 7.80
CA LYS A 135 -3.45 -13.00 7.83
C LYS A 135 -3.00 -13.50 6.46
N VAL A 136 -3.43 -12.83 5.40
CA VAL A 136 -3.22 -13.25 4.02
C VAL A 136 -2.49 -12.17 3.27
N PHE A 137 -1.37 -12.55 2.67
CA PHE A 137 -0.50 -11.67 1.88
C PHE A 137 -0.15 -12.36 0.57
N LEU A 138 -0.72 -11.87 -0.54
CA LEU A 138 -0.63 -12.53 -1.84
C LEU A 138 0.00 -11.62 -2.88
N SER A 139 0.87 -12.17 -3.72
CA SER A 139 1.28 -11.52 -4.96
C SER A 139 0.16 -11.65 -5.99
N THR A 140 -0.17 -10.58 -6.72
CA THR A 140 -1.15 -10.66 -7.81
C THR A 140 -0.64 -11.49 -8.99
N ASN A 141 0.69 -11.53 -9.17
CA ASN A 141 1.37 -12.20 -10.26
C ASN A 141 2.67 -12.85 -9.75
N CYS A 142 3.05 -13.98 -10.34
CA CYS A 142 4.33 -14.65 -10.06
C CYS A 142 5.46 -14.19 -11.00
N SER A 143 5.11 -13.55 -12.11
CA SER A 143 6.06 -12.91 -13.01
C SER A 143 5.45 -11.61 -13.54
N VAL A 144 6.31 -10.61 -13.78
CA VAL A 144 5.94 -9.38 -14.47
C VAL A 144 6.92 -9.13 -15.61
N CYS A 145 6.37 -8.86 -16.79
CA CYS A 145 7.14 -8.53 -17.99
C CYS A 145 7.11 -7.02 -18.19
N CYS A 146 8.29 -6.42 -18.21
CA CYS A 146 8.50 -4.99 -18.24
C CYS A 146 8.63 -4.49 -19.69
N LYS A 147 8.31 -3.21 -19.94
CA LYS A 147 8.41 -2.57 -21.28
C LYS A 147 9.82 -2.61 -21.89
N ASP A 148 10.85 -2.66 -21.07
CA ASP A 148 12.26 -2.78 -21.47
C ASP A 148 12.65 -4.21 -21.90
N GLY A 149 11.73 -5.17 -21.81
CA GLY A 149 11.95 -6.58 -22.11
C GLY A 149 12.43 -7.40 -20.90
N THR A 150 12.65 -6.78 -19.75
CA THR A 150 13.06 -7.49 -18.53
C THR A 150 11.89 -8.31 -17.97
N VAL A 151 12.17 -9.55 -17.55
CA VAL A 151 11.20 -10.39 -16.83
C VAL A 151 11.63 -10.51 -15.38
N LYS A 152 10.76 -10.10 -14.47
CA LYS A 152 10.96 -10.26 -13.02
C LYS A 152 10.09 -11.42 -12.55
N THR A 153 10.70 -12.34 -11.82
CA THR A 153 10.04 -13.55 -11.34
C THR A 153 10.06 -13.60 -9.81
N ARG A 154 8.93 -13.94 -9.20
CA ARG A 154 8.82 -14.20 -7.76
C ARG A 154 9.54 -15.50 -7.42
N SER A 155 10.12 -15.56 -6.22
CA SER A 155 10.65 -16.79 -5.68
C SER A 155 9.57 -17.87 -5.60
N ASP A 156 9.96 -19.11 -5.84
CA ASP A 156 9.05 -20.24 -5.72
C ASP A 156 8.42 -20.30 -4.32
N ARG A 157 7.22 -20.87 -4.24
CA ARG A 157 6.37 -20.95 -3.05
C ARG A 157 5.84 -19.61 -2.52
N THR A 158 6.06 -18.50 -3.22
CA THR A 158 5.41 -17.23 -2.88
C THR A 158 3.89 -17.38 -3.05
N PRO A 159 3.07 -17.09 -2.03
CA PRO A 159 1.61 -17.13 -2.16
C PRO A 159 1.12 -16.14 -3.22
N CYS A 160 0.20 -16.59 -4.07
CA CYS A 160 -0.28 -15.81 -5.21
C CYS A 160 -1.79 -15.97 -5.44
N ILE A 161 -2.35 -15.05 -6.22
CA ILE A 161 -3.74 -15.12 -6.67
C ILE A 161 -3.80 -16.09 -7.86
N LEU A 162 -4.30 -17.31 -7.64
CA LEU A 162 -4.49 -18.31 -8.70
C LEU A 162 -5.70 -17.96 -9.57
N SER A 163 -6.82 -17.60 -8.94
CA SER A 163 -8.01 -17.15 -9.63
C SER A 163 -8.82 -16.20 -8.76
N LYS A 164 -9.65 -15.38 -9.38
CA LYS A 164 -10.59 -14.48 -8.71
C LYS A 164 -11.96 -14.59 -9.36
N VAL A 165 -13.00 -14.69 -8.53
CA VAL A 165 -14.39 -14.75 -8.95
C VAL A 165 -15.15 -13.66 -8.20
N TYR A 166 -15.73 -12.71 -8.93
CA TYR A 166 -16.54 -11.66 -8.33
C TYR A 166 -17.87 -12.25 -7.85
N SER A 167 -18.23 -11.97 -6.59
CA SER A 167 -19.42 -12.48 -5.93
C SER A 167 -20.33 -11.30 -5.59
N GLY A 168 -21.29 -11.03 -6.48
CA GLY A 168 -22.14 -9.84 -6.39
C GLY A 168 -21.39 -8.55 -6.69
N ASP A 169 -21.91 -7.42 -6.18
CA ASP A 169 -21.38 -6.10 -6.51
C ASP A 169 -20.17 -5.68 -5.67
N TYR A 170 -20.03 -6.23 -4.46
CA TYR A 170 -19.09 -5.72 -3.44
C TYR A 170 -17.87 -6.62 -3.21
N TYR A 171 -17.99 -7.93 -3.38
CA TYR A 171 -16.96 -8.88 -2.95
C TYR A 171 -16.33 -9.66 -4.10
N ALA A 172 -15.11 -10.14 -3.86
CA ALA A 172 -14.43 -11.11 -4.72
C ALA A 172 -13.90 -12.28 -3.89
N ASN A 173 -14.09 -13.49 -4.41
CA ASN A 173 -13.49 -14.70 -3.88
C ASN A 173 -12.18 -14.97 -4.62
N ILE A 174 -11.07 -15.04 -3.90
CA ILE A 174 -9.76 -15.39 -4.43
C ILE A 174 -9.48 -16.84 -4.09
N THR A 175 -9.03 -17.61 -5.07
CA THR A 175 -8.36 -18.89 -4.83
C THR A 175 -6.87 -18.63 -4.69
N VAL A 176 -6.29 -19.06 -3.59
CA VAL A 176 -4.85 -18.95 -3.33
C VAL A 176 -4.11 -20.06 -4.06
N GLY A 177 -2.96 -19.73 -4.62
CA GLY A 177 -1.98 -20.68 -5.13
C GLY A 177 -0.58 -20.33 -4.66
N GLN A 178 0.41 -20.97 -5.28
CA GLN A 178 1.83 -20.71 -5.04
C GLN A 178 2.59 -20.49 -6.35
N CYS A 179 3.62 -19.65 -6.30
CA CYS A 179 4.49 -19.43 -7.45
C CYS A 179 5.39 -20.65 -7.70
N GLU A 180 5.44 -21.13 -8.93
CA GLU A 180 6.38 -22.12 -9.42
C GLU A 180 6.87 -21.67 -10.80
N ASN A 181 8.18 -21.43 -10.92
CA ASN A 181 8.83 -20.98 -12.16
C ASN A 181 8.11 -19.78 -12.81
N GLY A 182 7.69 -18.82 -11.98
CA GLY A 182 7.01 -17.60 -12.43
C GLY A 182 5.53 -17.74 -12.81
N THR A 183 4.93 -18.91 -12.60
CA THR A 183 3.49 -19.15 -12.78
C THR A 183 2.82 -19.40 -11.44
N CYS A 184 1.60 -18.88 -11.24
CA CYS A 184 0.81 -19.21 -10.06
C CYS A 184 0.08 -20.54 -10.29
N VAL A 185 0.39 -21.57 -9.50
CA VAL A 185 -0.20 -22.90 -9.59
C VAL A 185 -0.96 -23.25 -8.31
N SER A 186 -1.86 -24.23 -8.40
CA SER A 186 -2.54 -24.76 -7.21
C SER A 186 -1.54 -25.47 -6.31
N ASP A 187 -1.59 -25.19 -5.01
CA ASP A 187 -0.81 -25.90 -3.98
C ASP A 187 -1.49 -27.20 -3.51
N GLY A 188 -2.59 -27.60 -4.17
CA GLY A 188 -3.42 -28.75 -3.81
C GLY A 188 -4.47 -28.45 -2.73
N ASN A 189 -4.41 -27.29 -2.08
CA ASN A 189 -5.41 -26.83 -1.12
C ASN A 189 -6.23 -25.68 -1.72
N TYR A 190 -7.54 -25.90 -1.88
CA TYR A 190 -8.45 -24.85 -2.36
C TYR A 190 -8.78 -23.85 -1.24
N ASN A 191 -7.77 -23.10 -0.78
CA ASN A 191 -7.95 -22.03 0.18
C ASN A 191 -8.60 -20.83 -0.53
N LYS A 192 -9.87 -20.59 -0.21
CA LYS A 192 -10.63 -19.45 -0.72
C LYS A 192 -10.70 -18.36 0.32
N ILE A 193 -10.42 -17.13 -0.09
CA ILE A 193 -10.56 -15.94 0.75
C ILE A 193 -11.53 -14.98 0.08
N GLN A 194 -12.37 -14.33 0.87
CA GLN A 194 -13.26 -13.28 0.40
C GLN A 194 -12.65 -11.93 0.77
N VAL A 195 -12.59 -11.02 -0.21
CA VAL A 195 -12.09 -9.65 -0.03
C VAL A 195 -13.04 -8.65 -0.69
N GLU A 196 -12.94 -7.39 -0.29
CA GLU A 196 -13.57 -6.29 -1.02
C GLU A 196 -13.07 -6.26 -2.47
N ARG A 197 -14.00 -6.15 -3.42
CA ARG A 197 -13.73 -6.17 -4.86
C ARG A 197 -12.69 -5.14 -5.27
N GLU A 198 -12.75 -3.97 -4.64
CA GLU A 198 -11.88 -2.83 -4.90
C GLU A 198 -10.39 -3.18 -4.68
N LEU A 199 -10.08 -4.13 -3.79
CA LEU A 199 -8.72 -4.58 -3.52
C LEU A 199 -8.03 -5.15 -4.77
N LEU A 200 -8.83 -5.79 -5.63
CA LEU A 200 -8.38 -6.46 -6.86
C LEU A 200 -8.50 -5.61 -8.11
N GLU A 201 -9.08 -4.42 -7.98
CA GLU A 201 -9.24 -3.48 -9.07
C GLU A 201 -8.04 -2.53 -9.13
N SER A 202 -7.64 -2.22 -10.35
CA SER A 202 -6.57 -1.28 -10.67
C SER A 202 -7.14 0.03 -11.21
N ARG A 203 -8.18 0.55 -10.56
CA ARG A 203 -8.78 1.84 -10.94
C ARG A 203 -7.69 2.93 -10.86
N ASN A 204 -7.56 3.74 -11.92
CA ASN A 204 -6.57 4.82 -12.02
C ASN A 204 -5.12 4.35 -11.83
N GLU A 205 -4.77 3.16 -12.32
CA GLU A 205 -3.40 2.63 -12.40
C GLU A 205 -3.08 2.34 -13.86
N GLU A 206 -2.05 2.99 -14.40
CA GLU A 206 -1.48 2.65 -15.71
C GLU A 206 -0.15 1.96 -15.45
N SER A 207 -0.12 0.66 -15.71
CA SER A 207 1.04 -0.19 -15.41
C SER A 207 1.88 -0.41 -16.67
N ASP A 208 3.20 -0.32 -16.52
CA ASP A 208 4.16 -0.72 -17.55
C ASP A 208 4.30 -2.25 -17.68
N ASN A 209 3.60 -3.04 -16.85
CA ASN A 209 3.54 -4.49 -16.98
C ASN A 209 2.79 -4.87 -18.27
N ILE A 210 3.43 -5.68 -19.11
CA ILE A 210 2.86 -6.29 -20.32
C ILE A 210 2.58 -7.77 -20.04
N PRO A 211 1.57 -8.40 -20.66
CA PRO A 211 1.41 -9.85 -20.60
C PRO A 211 2.70 -10.57 -21.01
N CYS A 212 3.21 -11.44 -20.15
CA CYS A 212 4.30 -12.34 -20.49
C CYS A 212 3.80 -13.31 -21.58
N LYS A 213 4.46 -13.31 -22.74
CA LYS A 213 4.18 -14.23 -23.85
C LYS A 213 4.86 -15.57 -23.60
#